data_AF-A0A847SR63-F1
#
_entry.id   AF-A0A847SR63-F1
#
_cell.length_a   1.000
_cell.length_b   1.000
_cell.length_c   1.000
_cell.angle_alpha   90.00
_cell.angle_beta   90.00
_cell.angle_gamma   90.00
#
_symmetry.space_group_name_H-M   'P 1'
#
loop_
_entity.id
_entity.type
_entity.pdbx_description
1 polymer ?
#
loop_
_entity_poly.entity_id
_entity_poly.type
_entity_poly.pdbx_seq_one_letter_code
_entity_poly.pdbx_strand_id
1 'polypeptide(L)'
;MNSFAHFKAFLGKDFISPVEITENICKRFRRYLLDKFNGDTPSNYYSRFKWVIKAATTDKYFITNPTEEVPAQSNLKHNRFT
;
A
#
# COMPACT_ATOMS: atom_id res chain seq x y z
N MET A 1 -5.92 -0.85 13.98
CA MET A 1 -6.32 -0.84 12.55
C MET A 1 -5.34 -1.68 11.74
N ASN A 2 -5.77 -2.23 10.60
CA ASN A 2 -4.95 -3.05 9.71
C ASN A 2 -4.76 -2.37 8.33
N SER A 3 -4.02 -3.01 7.42
CA SER A 3 -3.73 -2.47 6.08
C SER A 3 -5.02 -2.14 5.29
N PHE A 4 -6.02 -3.02 5.33
CA PHE A 4 -7.31 -2.81 4.66
C PHE A 4 -8.05 -1.57 5.18
N ALA A 5 -8.14 -1.39 6.50
CA ALA A 5 -8.77 -0.22 7.10
C ALA A 5 -8.08 1.08 6.68
N HIS A 6 -6.75 1.07 6.55
CA HIS A 6 -5.98 2.22 6.07
C HIS A 6 -6.18 2.50 4.59
N PHE A 7 -6.27 1.45 3.76
CA PHE A 7 -6.54 1.59 2.33
C PHE A 7 -7.94 2.16 2.08
N LYS A 8 -8.94 1.65 2.82
CA LYS A 8 -10.31 2.17 2.81
C LYS A 8 -10.37 3.65 3.18
N ALA A 9 -9.69 4.04 4.27
CA ALA A 9 -9.60 5.44 4.68
C ALA A 9 -8.86 6.33 3.66
N PHE A 10 -7.83 5.81 2.99
CA PHE A 10 -7.12 6.51 1.94
C PHE A 10 -8.00 6.75 0.70
N LEU A 11 -8.78 5.75 0.29
CA LEU A 11 -9.67 5.85 -0.86
C LEU A 11 -10.90 6.73 -0.57
N GLY A 12 -11.36 6.78 0.69
CA GLY A 12 -12.61 7.43 1.05
C GLY A 12 -13.85 6.75 0.44
N LYS A 13 -13.73 5.46 0.09
CA LYS A 13 -14.76 4.66 -0.57
C LYS A 13 -14.84 3.28 0.08
N ASP A 14 -16.04 2.69 0.07
CA ASP A 14 -16.27 1.31 0.53
C ASP A 14 -15.92 0.25 -0.52
N PHE A 15 -15.91 0.63 -1.80
CA PHE A 15 -15.68 -0.26 -2.93
C PHE A 15 -14.80 0.39 -3.99
N ILE A 16 -14.01 -0.43 -4.70
CA ILE A 16 -13.16 -0.03 -5.82
C ILE A 16 -13.05 -1.21 -6.80
N SER A 17 -13.11 -0.91 -8.10
CA SER A 17 -12.91 -1.92 -9.15
C SER A 17 -11.41 -2.25 -9.31
N PRO A 18 -11.02 -3.50 -9.65
CA PRO A 18 -9.62 -3.84 -9.94
C PRO A 18 -8.97 -2.93 -10.98
N VAL A 19 -9.71 -2.47 -11.99
CA VAL A 19 -9.19 -1.57 -13.04
C VAL A 19 -8.75 -0.20 -12.50
N GLU A 20 -9.32 0.24 -11.37
CA GLU A 20 -8.96 1.50 -10.73
C GLU A 20 -7.68 1.35 -9.87
N ILE A 21 -7.29 0.14 -9.49
CA ILE A 21 -6.09 -0.14 -8.70
C ILE A 21 -4.87 -0.17 -9.65
N THR A 22 -4.45 1.03 -10.03
CA THR A 22 -3.26 1.26 -10.85
C THR A 22 -2.00 1.34 -9.99
N GLU A 23 -0.82 1.20 -10.60
CA GLU A 23 0.46 1.42 -9.93
C GLU A 23 0.55 2.79 -9.24
N ASN A 24 -0.06 3.83 -9.85
CA ASN A 24 -0.12 5.16 -9.25
C ASN A 24 -0.94 5.19 -7.94
N ILE A 25 -2.07 4.47 -7.88
CA ILE A 25 -2.84 4.31 -6.64
C ILE A 25 -2.02 3.57 -5.58
N CYS A 26 -1.30 2.52 -5.97
CA CYS A 26 -0.40 1.78 -5.08
C CYS A 26 0.71 2.70 -4.51
N LYS A 27 1.36 3.50 -5.36
CA LYS A 27 2.36 4.51 -4.96
C LYS A 27 1.78 5.55 -3.99
N ARG A 28 0.58 6.07 -4.27
CA ARG A 28 -0.10 7.06 -3.42
C ARG A 28 -0.52 6.47 -2.08
N PHE A 29 -0.99 5.23 -2.05
CA PHE A 29 -1.31 4.55 -0.80
C PHE A 29 -0.05 4.34 0.06
N ARG A 30 1.07 3.91 -0.53
CA ARG A 30 2.36 3.84 0.17
C ARG A 30 2.75 5.20 0.77
N ARG A 31 2.61 6.27 -0.02
CA ARG A 31 2.92 7.63 0.42
C ARG A 31 2.04 8.05 1.61
N TYR A 32 0.74 7.78 1.55
CA TYR A 32 -0.19 8.00 2.64
C TYR A 32 0.25 7.29 3.94
N LEU A 33 0.71 6.03 3.85
CA LEU A 33 1.23 5.31 5.02
C LEU A 33 2.51 5.94 5.58
N LEU A 34 3.43 6.36 4.71
CA LEU A 34 4.67 7.02 5.11
C LEU A 34 4.43 8.39 5.76
N ASP A 35 3.43 9.14 5.31
CA ASP A 35 3.07 10.43 5.89
C ASP A 35 2.36 10.28 7.24
N LYS A 36 1.67 9.17 7.45
CA LYS A 36 0.88 8.91 8.66
C LYS A 36 1.65 8.21 9.78
N PHE A 37 2.63 7.37 9.45
CA PHE A 37 3.32 6.51 10.41
C PHE A 37 4.85 6.65 10.33
N ASN A 38 5.51 6.30 11.44
CA ASN A 38 6.97 6.26 11.58
C ASN A 38 7.45 4.81 11.80
N GLY A 39 8.76 4.60 11.74
CA GLY A 39 9.39 3.29 11.94
C GLY A 39 8.97 2.29 10.87
N ASP A 40 8.79 1.03 11.26
CA ASP A 40 8.47 -0.08 10.34
C ASP A 40 6.97 -0.22 10.01
N THR A 41 6.11 0.53 10.71
CA THR A 41 4.66 0.45 10.52
C THR A 41 4.20 0.66 9.07
N PRO A 42 4.68 1.67 8.31
CA PRO A 42 4.32 1.82 6.90
C PRO A 42 4.71 0.60 6.05
N SER A 43 5.92 0.07 6.27
CA SER A 43 6.44 -1.10 5.55
C SER A 43 5.58 -2.33 5.81
N ASN A 44 5.24 -2.57 7.07
CA ASN A 44 4.42 -3.70 7.49
C ASN A 44 3.02 -3.65 6.88
N TYR A 45 2.36 -2.49 6.90
CA TYR A 45 1.03 -2.35 6.30
C TYR A 45 1.07 -2.46 4.78
N TYR A 46 2.06 -1.84 4.13
CA TYR A 46 2.17 -1.92 2.68
C TYR A 46 2.50 -3.34 2.19
N SER A 47 3.33 -4.09 2.94
CA SER A 47 3.64 -5.49 2.64
C SER A 47 2.39 -6.38 2.65
N ARG A 48 1.50 -6.18 3.64
CA ARG A 48 0.21 -6.90 3.69
C ARG A 48 -0.70 -6.55 2.51
N PHE A 49 -0.68 -5.29 2.06
CA PHE A 49 -1.39 -4.88 0.85
C PHE A 49 -0.83 -5.57 -0.39
N LYS A 50 0.51 -5.60 -0.57
CA LYS A 50 1.15 -6.33 -1.68
C LYS A 50 0.75 -7.80 -1.71
N TRP A 51 0.64 -8.47 -0.57
CA TRP A 51 0.23 -9.87 -0.51
C TRP A 51 -1.19 -10.08 -1.04
N VAL A 52 -2.12 -9.20 -0.68
CA VAL A 52 -3.50 -9.26 -1.18
C VAL A 52 -3.54 -9.03 -2.70
N ILE A 53 -2.83 -8.02 -3.20
CA ILE A 53 -2.77 -7.76 -4.65
C ILE A 53 -2.12 -8.93 -5.39
N LYS A 54 -1.05 -9.52 -4.84
CA LYS A 54 -0.41 -10.71 -5.42
C LYS A 54 -1.39 -11.88 -5.51
N ALA A 55 -2.12 -12.17 -4.45
CA ALA A 55 -3.15 -13.22 -4.45
C ALA A 55 -4.24 -12.94 -5.50
N ALA A 56 -4.77 -11.71 -5.54
CA ALA A 56 -5.74 -11.31 -6.54
C ALA A 56 -5.22 -11.39 -7.98
N THR A 57 -3.91 -11.15 -8.19
CA THR A 57 -3.26 -11.33 -9.50
C THR A 57 -3.19 -12.81 -9.86
N THR A 58 -2.82 -13.68 -8.91
CA THR A 58 -2.85 -15.15 -9.10
C THR A 58 -4.27 -15.65 -9.45
N ASP A 59 -5.29 -15.06 -8.80
CA ASP A 59 -6.71 -15.36 -9.06
C ASP A 59 -7.26 -14.66 -10.31
N LYS A 60 -6.39 -14.00 -11.11
CA LYS A 60 -6.70 -13.36 -12.39
C LYS A 60 -7.65 -12.15 -12.30
N TYR A 61 -7.79 -11.52 -11.14
CA TYR A 61 -8.41 -10.19 -11.03
C TYR A 61 -7.55 -9.10 -11.64
N PHE A 62 -6.23 -9.32 -11.70
CA PHE A 62 -5.27 -8.45 -12.37
C PHE A 62 -4.51 -9.23 -13.43
N ILE A 63 -4.30 -8.61 -14.60
CA ILE A 63 -3.43 -9.17 -15.64
C ILE A 63 -1.96 -9.06 -15.22
N THR A 64 -1.60 -7.90 -14.67
CA THR A 64 -0.26 -7.60 -14.12
C THR A 64 -0.41 -7.08 -12.70
N ASN A 65 0.49 -7.48 -11.81
CA ASN A 65 0.46 -7.01 -10.43
C ASN A 65 0.82 -5.52 -10.36
N PRO A 66 -0.11 -4.60 -10.01
CA PRO A 66 0.17 -3.16 -9.97
C PRO A 66 1.13 -2.76 -8.83
N THR A 67 1.52 -3.69 -7.95
CA THR A 67 2.45 -3.44 -6.86
C THR A 67 3.86 -3.97 -7.08
N GLU A 68 4.12 -4.64 -8.22
CA GLU A 68 5.39 -5.33 -8.47
C GLU A 68 6.58 -4.40 -8.23
N GLU A 69 6.60 -3.28 -8.97
CA GLU A 69 7.65 -2.25 -8.94
C GLU A 69 7.50 -1.22 -7.81
N VAL A 70 6.58 -1.44 -6.87
CA VAL A 70 6.37 -0.54 -5.73
C VAL A 70 6.84 -1.22 -4.46
N PRO A 71 8.06 -0.94 -3.95
CA PRO A 71 8.56 -1.57 -2.74
C PRO A 71 7.87 -1.02 -1.49
N ALA A 72 7.75 -1.87 -0.48
CA ALA A 72 7.42 -1.46 0.88
C ALA A 72 8.58 -0.67 1.48
N GLN A 73 8.29 0.37 2.26
CA GLN A 73 9.29 1.28 2.79
C GLN A 73 8.95 1.62 4.24
N SER A 74 9.96 1.58 5.11
CA SER A 74 9.88 2.11 6.49
C SER A 74 10.10 3.62 6.49
N ASN A 75 9.59 4.32 7.50
CA ASN A 75 9.81 5.76 7.67
C ASN A 75 10.78 6.01 8.84
N LEU A 76 12.06 6.15 8.50
CA LEU A 76 13.17 6.28 9.44
C LEU A 76 13.40 7.73 9.95
N LYS A 77 12.37 8.55 10.09
CA LYS A 77 12.50 9.97 10.54
C LYS A 77 13.02 10.16 11.99
N HIS A 78 13.75 9.20 12.56
CA HIS A 78 14.43 9.29 13.86
C HIS A 78 15.97 9.37 13.76
N ASN A 79 16.54 10.11 12.80
CA ASN A 79 17.91 10.68 12.96
C ASN A 79 18.26 11.61 11.78
N ARG A 80 17.91 12.89 11.88
CA ARG A 80 18.58 13.97 11.12
C ARG A 80 18.95 15.15 12.02
N PHE A 81 19.29 14.84 13.27
CA PHE A 81 19.96 15.74 14.22
C PHE A 81 20.93 14.93 15.10
N THR A 82 21.99 14.40 14.49
CA THR A 82 23.30 14.13 15.11
C THR A 82 24.35 14.31 14.04
#